data_AF-A0A2D5GVJ6-F1
#
_entry.id   AF-A0A2D5GVJ6-F1
#
_cell.length_a   1.000
_cell.length_b   1.000
_cell.length_c   1.000
_cell.angle_alpha   90.00
_cell.angle_beta   90.00
_cell.angle_gamma   90.00
#
_symmetry.space_group_name_H-M   'P 1'
#
loop_
_entity.id
_entity.type
_entity.pdbx_description
1 polymer ?
#
loop_
_entity_poly.entity_id
_entity_poly.type
_entity_poly.pdbx_seq_one_letter_code
_entity_poly.pdbx_strand_id
1 'polypeptide(L)'
;MNIRSGLLLSLVAFLCSGCGQPDDRLPTARVSGTVALDGQPLTAGNIMFFPDSGGKHAVGMIGADGAFHLSTYESGDGAVVGKHKVVIQVSHGSPDGTAVPEKSSPIPVKYTQRGTTTLTAEITAEGENQLNLNVLP
;
A
#
# COMPACT_ATOMS: atom_id res chain seq x y z
N MET A 1 64.81 -23.03 -22.35
CA MET A 1 65.13 -23.94 -21.23
C MET A 1 64.56 -23.28 -19.99
N ASN A 2 63.33 -23.50 -19.50
CA ASN A 2 62.48 -24.70 -19.51
C ASN A 2 61.00 -24.33 -19.60
N ILE A 3 60.28 -25.23 -20.26
CA ILE A 3 58.86 -25.23 -20.59
C ILE A 3 58.18 -26.13 -19.56
N ARG A 4 57.08 -25.73 -18.94
CA ARG A 4 56.09 -26.68 -18.39
C ARG A 4 54.67 -26.14 -18.57
N SER A 5 54.07 -26.57 -19.68
CA SER A 5 52.63 -26.57 -19.91
C SER A 5 51.91 -27.31 -18.78
N GLY A 6 50.76 -26.79 -18.36
CA GLY A 6 49.90 -27.40 -17.36
C GLY A 6 48.45 -26.91 -17.48
N LEU A 7 47.78 -27.43 -18.52
CA LEU A 7 46.37 -27.81 -18.57
C LEU A 7 45.29 -26.84 -18.01
N LEU A 8 44.46 -26.34 -18.93
CA LEU A 8 43.14 -25.78 -18.68
C LEU A 8 42.30 -26.66 -17.74
N LEU A 9 41.60 -26.04 -16.78
CA LEU A 9 40.28 -26.53 -16.40
C LEU A 9 39.34 -25.36 -16.06
N SER A 10 38.46 -25.14 -17.03
CA SER A 10 37.25 -24.34 -17.02
C SER A 10 36.51 -24.35 -15.66
N LEU A 11 36.38 -23.19 -15.03
CA LEU A 11 35.30 -22.95 -14.07
C LEU A 11 34.28 -22.04 -14.75
N VAL A 12 33.33 -22.70 -15.41
CA VAL A 12 32.08 -22.12 -15.91
C VAL A 12 31.39 -21.44 -14.73
N ALA A 13 31.57 -20.13 -14.61
CA ALA A 13 30.73 -19.32 -13.75
C ALA A 13 29.34 -19.30 -14.40
N PHE A 14 28.44 -20.06 -13.80
CA PHE A 14 27.00 -19.98 -13.96
C PHE A 14 26.58 -18.52 -13.74
N LEU A 15 26.59 -17.72 -14.81
CA LEU A 15 25.77 -16.53 -14.88
C LEU A 15 24.36 -17.05 -15.08
N CYS A 16 23.68 -17.31 -13.97
CA CYS A 16 22.23 -17.35 -13.94
C CYS A 16 21.74 -16.00 -14.48
N SER A 17 21.55 -15.93 -15.80
CA SER A 17 20.67 -14.97 -16.43
C SER A 17 19.28 -15.29 -15.89
N GLY A 18 18.95 -14.72 -14.72
CA GLY A 18 17.61 -14.67 -14.21
C GLY A 18 16.79 -13.96 -15.28
N CYS A 19 16.08 -14.75 -16.08
CA CYS A 19 15.02 -14.27 -16.94
C CYS A 19 13.85 -13.91 -16.02
N GLY A 20 14.01 -12.83 -15.28
CA GLY A 20 12.89 -12.17 -14.63
C GLY A 20 12.08 -11.53 -15.74
N GLN A 21 10.86 -12.01 -15.96
CA GLN A 21 9.90 -11.27 -16.76
C GLN A 21 9.88 -9.82 -16.26
N PRO A 22 9.81 -8.81 -17.15
CA PRO A 22 9.59 -7.45 -16.70
C PRO A 22 8.30 -7.46 -15.88
N ASP A 23 8.46 -7.24 -14.58
CA ASP A 23 7.35 -7.11 -13.67
C ASP A 23 6.76 -5.73 -13.99
N ASP A 24 5.58 -5.67 -14.62
CA ASP A 24 4.85 -4.43 -14.92
C ASP A 24 4.38 -3.70 -13.63
N ARG A 25 5.02 -4.00 -12.48
CA ARG A 25 4.79 -3.35 -11.20
C ARG A 25 5.38 -1.95 -11.23
N LEU A 26 4.55 -1.01 -10.79
CA LEU A 26 5.03 0.33 -10.49
C LEU A 26 5.85 0.29 -9.19
N PRO A 27 6.88 1.15 -9.06
CA PRO A 27 7.67 1.21 -7.84
C PRO A 27 6.79 1.58 -6.65
N THR A 28 6.95 0.85 -5.54
CA THR A 28 6.25 1.13 -4.28
C THR A 28 7.21 1.64 -3.22
N ALA A 29 6.69 2.37 -2.24
CA ALA A 29 7.41 2.77 -1.04
C ALA A 29 6.56 2.45 0.19
N ARG A 30 7.22 2.11 1.31
CA ARG A 30 6.55 1.80 2.57
C ARG A 30 5.68 2.94 3.03
N VAL A 31 4.45 2.60 3.41
CA VAL A 31 3.47 3.54 3.98
C VAL A 31 2.90 2.96 5.26
N SER A 32 2.91 3.78 6.30
CA SER A 32 2.22 3.52 7.55
C SER A 32 1.58 4.81 8.05
N GLY A 33 0.66 4.71 8.99
CA GLY A 33 0.03 5.90 9.51
C GLY A 33 -1.04 5.65 10.54
N THR A 34 -1.71 6.72 10.90
CA THR A 34 -2.89 6.71 11.75
C THR A 34 -4.05 7.41 11.05
N VAL A 35 -5.26 6.96 11.34
CA VAL A 35 -6.49 7.61 10.91
C VAL A 35 -7.35 7.94 12.12
N ALA A 36 -7.85 9.18 12.14
CA ALA A 36 -8.75 9.68 13.15
C ALA A 36 -10.04 10.20 12.49
N LEU A 37 -11.15 10.09 13.21
CA LEU A 37 -12.44 10.69 12.88
C LEU A 37 -12.79 11.66 14.01
N ASP A 38 -12.95 12.94 13.67
CA ASP A 38 -13.26 14.00 14.64
C ASP A 38 -12.29 14.02 15.85
N GLY A 39 -11.00 13.81 15.58
CA GLY A 39 -9.95 13.76 16.60
C GLY A 39 -9.89 12.48 17.43
N GLN A 40 -10.79 11.51 17.23
CA GLN A 40 -10.74 10.19 17.87
C GLN A 40 -10.14 9.16 16.90
N PRO A 41 -9.29 8.22 17.35
CA PRO A 41 -8.81 7.14 16.50
C PRO A 41 -9.97 6.37 15.86
N LEU A 42 -9.91 6.17 14.55
CA LEU A 42 -10.87 5.33 13.86
C LEU A 42 -10.51 3.87 14.14
N THR A 43 -11.31 3.16 14.92
CA THR A 43 -10.88 1.89 15.53
C THR A 43 -11.06 0.66 14.64
N ALA A 44 -11.60 0.81 13.44
CA ALA A 44 -11.84 -0.29 12.51
C ALA A 44 -12.10 0.21 11.08
N GLY A 45 -11.78 -0.62 10.10
CA GLY A 45 -12.07 -0.38 8.70
C GLY A 45 -10.92 -0.78 7.79
N ASN A 46 -11.09 -0.51 6.50
CA ASN A 46 -10.06 -0.62 5.49
C ASN A 46 -9.76 0.76 4.91
N ILE A 47 -8.50 1.01 4.64
CA ILE A 47 -8.02 2.19 3.95
C ILE A 47 -7.37 1.78 2.63
N MET A 48 -7.69 2.52 1.57
CA MET A 48 -7.25 2.23 0.20
C MET A 48 -6.64 3.48 -0.44
N PHE A 49 -5.53 3.29 -1.12
CA PHE A 49 -4.78 4.34 -1.80
C PHE A 49 -4.78 4.05 -3.30
N PHE A 50 -5.50 4.87 -4.07
CA PHE A 50 -5.61 4.74 -5.52
C PHE A 50 -4.63 5.69 -6.21
N PRO A 51 -3.60 5.19 -6.92
CA PRO A 51 -2.64 6.04 -7.61
C PRO A 51 -3.30 6.81 -8.76
N ASP A 52 -3.04 8.11 -8.85
CA ASP A 52 -3.51 8.96 -9.96
C ASP A 52 -2.83 8.57 -11.28
N SER A 53 -1.61 8.01 -11.22
CA SER A 53 -0.89 7.46 -12.38
C SER A 53 -1.51 6.19 -12.96
N GLY A 54 -2.53 5.63 -12.30
CA GLY A 54 -3.03 4.28 -12.57
C GLY A 54 -2.17 3.18 -11.94
N GLY A 55 -2.61 1.93 -12.09
CA GLY A 55 -1.97 0.76 -11.48
C GLY A 55 -2.79 0.13 -10.35
N LYS A 56 -2.14 -0.76 -9.58
CA LYS A 56 -2.77 -1.45 -8.45
C LYS A 56 -2.87 -0.48 -7.26
N HIS A 57 -4.03 -0.45 -6.61
CA HIS A 57 -4.21 0.33 -5.39
C HIS A 57 -3.60 -0.40 -4.19
N ALA A 58 -3.15 0.35 -3.20
CA ALA A 58 -2.71 -0.20 -1.93
C ALA A 58 -3.89 -0.35 -0.97
N VAL A 59 -3.83 -1.36 -0.10
CA VAL A 59 -4.86 -1.61 0.95
C VAL A 59 -4.18 -1.78 2.30
N GLY A 60 -4.81 -1.28 3.35
CA GLY A 60 -4.45 -1.54 4.74
C GLY A 60 -5.68 -1.71 5.62
N MET A 61 -5.59 -2.59 6.61
CA MET A 61 -6.59 -2.68 7.68
C MET A 61 -6.25 -1.67 8.77
N ILE A 62 -7.27 -0.99 9.29
CA ILE A 62 -7.15 -0.03 10.37
C ILE A 62 -7.32 -0.76 11.71
N GLY A 63 -6.33 -0.62 12.59
CA GLY A 63 -6.33 -1.19 13.93
C GLY A 63 -7.21 -0.43 14.92
N ALA A 64 -7.38 -1.00 16.13
CA ALA A 64 -8.17 -0.41 17.20
C ALA A 64 -7.64 0.95 17.70
N ASP A 65 -6.36 1.22 17.47
CA ASP A 65 -5.66 2.48 17.76
C ASP A 65 -5.63 3.44 16.56
N GLY A 66 -6.33 3.10 15.47
CA GLY A 66 -6.32 3.86 14.23
C GLY A 66 -5.09 3.66 13.36
N ALA A 67 -4.13 2.81 13.76
CA ALA A 67 -2.93 2.56 12.98
C ALA A 67 -3.22 1.73 11.72
N PHE A 68 -2.47 1.96 10.65
CA PHE A 68 -2.53 1.15 9.43
C PHE A 68 -1.15 1.00 8.78
N HIS A 69 -1.01 -0.06 8.00
CA HIS A 69 0.11 -0.31 7.09
C HIS A 69 -0.43 -0.70 5.73
N LEU A 70 0.16 -0.18 4.65
CA LEU A 70 -0.31 -0.46 3.30
C LEU A 70 0.47 -1.60 2.65
N SER A 71 -0.21 -2.29 1.74
CA SER A 71 0.37 -3.27 0.83
C SER A 71 -0.27 -3.14 -0.54
N THR A 72 0.54 -3.19 -1.59
CA THR A 72 0.11 -3.14 -2.99
C THR A 72 0.32 -4.50 -3.64
N TYR A 73 1.56 -4.94 -3.87
CA TYR A 73 1.86 -6.19 -4.55
C TYR A 73 2.28 -7.30 -3.58
N GLU A 74 3.07 -6.94 -2.58
CA GLU A 74 3.60 -7.82 -1.54
C GLU A 74 3.25 -7.29 -0.15
N SER A 75 3.36 -8.14 0.87
CA SER A 75 3.04 -7.73 2.24
C SER A 75 4.03 -6.66 2.72
N GLY A 76 3.50 -5.49 3.07
CA GLY A 76 4.26 -4.36 3.61
C GLY A 76 5.12 -3.60 2.60
N ASP A 77 4.93 -3.81 1.29
CA ASP A 77 5.62 -3.05 0.24
C ASP A 77 5.08 -1.62 0.07
N GLY A 78 3.96 -1.32 0.73
CA GLY A 78 3.37 0.00 0.82
C GLY A 78 2.49 0.35 -0.36
N ALA A 79 2.65 1.56 -0.90
CA ALA A 79 1.87 2.10 -2.00
C ALA A 79 2.77 2.50 -3.16
N VAL A 80 2.21 2.54 -4.37
CA VAL A 80 2.89 3.07 -5.55
C VAL A 80 3.44 4.48 -5.24
N VAL A 81 4.59 4.85 -5.80
CA VAL A 81 5.15 6.20 -5.64
C VAL A 81 4.29 7.22 -6.41
N GLY A 82 4.02 8.36 -5.77
CA GLY A 82 3.29 9.49 -6.35
C GLY A 82 1.98 9.81 -5.63
N LYS A 83 1.11 10.55 -6.32
CA LYS A 83 -0.15 11.05 -5.77
C LYS A 83 -1.26 10.01 -5.75
N HIS A 84 -1.98 9.93 -4.64
CA HIS A 84 -3.08 8.99 -4.43
C HIS A 84 -4.36 9.70 -3.99
N LYS A 85 -5.50 9.18 -4.43
CA LYS A 85 -6.79 9.38 -3.77
C LYS A 85 -6.95 8.35 -2.66
N VAL A 86 -7.35 8.81 -1.47
CA VAL A 86 -7.53 7.95 -0.30
C VAL A 86 -9.01 7.70 -0.06
N VAL A 87 -9.36 6.42 0.12
CA VAL A 87 -10.72 5.97 0.42
C VAL A 87 -10.70 5.16 1.70
N ILE A 88 -11.68 5.40 2.58
CA ILE A 88 -11.84 4.67 3.82
C ILE A 88 -13.21 3.99 3.82
N GLN A 89 -13.22 2.69 4.09
CA GLN A 89 -14.44 1.91 4.23
C GLN A 89 -14.50 1.31 5.63
N VAL A 90 -15.53 1.69 6.40
CA VAL A 90 -15.75 1.12 7.72
C VAL A 90 -16.69 -0.07 7.59
N SER A 91 -16.13 -1.26 7.74
CA SER A 91 -16.91 -2.48 7.89
C SER A 91 -17.37 -2.56 9.34
N HIS A 92 -18.55 -2.04 9.66
CA HIS A 92 -19.25 -2.53 10.84
C HIS A 92 -19.72 -3.93 10.47
N GLY A 93 -19.07 -4.97 10.98
CA GLY A 93 -19.61 -6.32 10.81
C GLY A 93 -20.94 -6.37 11.54
N SER A 94 -22.06 -6.34 10.82
CA SER A 94 -23.26 -6.97 11.37
C SER A 94 -22.90 -8.46 11.51
N PRO A 95 -23.09 -9.10 12.68
CA PRO A 95 -22.78 -10.53 12.88
C PRO A 95 -23.39 -11.44 11.80
N ASP A 96 -24.44 -10.95 11.14
CA ASP A 96 -25.23 -11.65 10.13
C ASP A 96 -24.79 -11.39 8.69
N GLY A 97 -23.66 -10.71 8.45
CA GLY A 97 -23.10 -10.49 7.10
C GLY A 97 -23.88 -9.49 6.24
N THR A 98 -24.82 -8.74 6.81
CA THR A 98 -25.57 -7.70 6.12
C THR A 98 -24.75 -6.41 6.02
N ALA A 99 -24.71 -5.81 4.82
CA ALA A 99 -24.08 -4.52 4.60
C ALA A 99 -24.72 -3.46 5.51
N VAL A 100 -23.89 -2.71 6.23
CA VAL A 100 -24.38 -1.69 7.16
C VAL A 100 -24.90 -0.52 6.34
N PRO A 101 -26.17 -0.11 6.53
CA PRO A 101 -26.74 0.99 5.76
C PRO A 101 -25.86 2.24 5.91
N GLU A 102 -25.66 2.99 4.82
CA GLU A 102 -24.78 4.18 4.77
C GLU A 102 -25.07 5.20 5.88
N LYS A 103 -26.32 5.24 6.39
CA LYS A 103 -26.76 6.07 7.51
C LYS A 103 -26.13 5.75 8.88
N SER A 104 -25.45 4.62 9.01
CA SER A 104 -24.77 4.18 10.23
C SER A 104 -23.24 4.20 10.13
N SER A 105 -22.68 4.61 8.98
CA SER A 105 -21.24 4.84 8.89
C SER A 105 -20.88 6.11 9.68
N PRO A 106 -19.95 6.03 10.65
CA PRO A 106 -19.47 7.21 11.37
C PRO A 106 -18.64 8.13 10.45
N ILE A 107 -18.17 7.60 9.32
CA ILE A 107 -17.40 8.37 8.32
C ILE A 107 -18.32 8.91 7.23
N PRO A 108 -18.17 10.20 6.84
CA PRO A 108 -18.88 10.79 5.73
C PRO A 108 -18.69 10.06 4.40
N VAL A 109 -19.78 9.91 3.65
CA VAL A 109 -19.82 9.22 2.33
C VAL A 109 -18.78 9.79 1.34
N LYS A 110 -18.43 11.07 1.46
CA LYS A 110 -17.39 11.69 0.61
C LYS A 110 -16.06 10.93 0.68
N TYR A 111 -15.71 10.33 1.82
CA TYR A 111 -14.46 9.59 1.98
C TYR A 111 -14.54 8.10 1.64
N THR A 112 -15.74 7.57 1.41
CA THR A 112 -15.96 6.15 1.10
C THR A 112 -15.92 5.87 -0.40
N GLN A 113 -15.91 6.92 -1.24
CA GLN A 113 -15.94 6.82 -2.68
C GLN A 113 -14.78 7.57 -3.33
N ARG A 114 -14.10 6.91 -4.26
CA ARG A 114 -12.98 7.48 -5.03
C ARG A 114 -13.36 8.73 -5.84
N GLY A 115 -14.62 8.83 -6.27
CA GLY A 115 -15.12 9.96 -7.06
C GLY A 115 -15.36 11.23 -6.25
N THR A 116 -15.64 11.10 -4.95
CA THR A 116 -16.05 12.23 -4.09
C THR A 116 -15.03 12.53 -2.98
N THR A 117 -14.04 11.66 -2.77
CA THR A 117 -13.01 11.86 -1.75
C THR A 117 -12.14 13.07 -2.05
N THR A 118 -11.98 13.90 -1.02
CA THR A 118 -11.03 15.00 -0.98
C THR A 118 -9.73 14.61 -0.28
N LEU A 119 -9.64 13.40 0.28
CA LEU A 119 -8.42 12.90 0.90
C LEU A 119 -7.43 12.50 -0.19
N THR A 120 -6.23 13.06 -0.08
CA THR A 120 -5.11 12.73 -0.96
C THR A 120 -3.85 12.49 -0.13
N ALA A 121 -2.98 11.64 -0.65
CA ALA A 121 -1.66 11.40 -0.07
C ALA A 121 -0.60 11.42 -1.17
N GLU A 122 0.57 11.98 -0.88
CA GLU A 122 1.75 11.92 -1.74
C GLU A 122 2.71 10.89 -1.15
N ILE A 123 3.13 9.93 -1.97
CA ILE A 123 4.05 8.87 -1.56
C ILE A 123 5.40 9.10 -2.23
N THR A 124 6.44 9.32 -1.43
CA THR A 124 7.80 9.54 -1.94
C THR A 124 8.56 8.22 -2.05
N ALA A 125 9.44 8.12 -3.05
CA ALA A 125 10.32 6.96 -3.22
C ALA A 125 11.39 6.86 -2.13
N GLU A 126 11.72 7.99 -1.49
CA GLU A 126 12.73 8.09 -0.44
C GLU A 126 12.08 8.37 0.91
N GLY A 127 12.58 7.72 1.96
CA GLY A 127 12.11 7.90 3.33
C GLY A 127 10.92 7.00 3.73
N GLU A 128 10.50 7.14 4.99
CA GLU A 128 9.33 6.45 5.53
C GLU A 128 8.10 7.35 5.34
N ASN A 129 7.09 6.89 4.60
CA ASN A 129 5.84 7.63 4.44
C ASN A 129 4.95 7.38 5.66
N GLN A 130 5.13 8.18 6.71
CA GLN A 130 4.26 8.18 7.90
C GLN A 130 3.15 9.23 7.77
N LEU A 131 1.90 8.77 7.68
CA LEU A 131 0.74 9.62 7.41
C LEU A 131 -0.16 9.76 8.64
N ASN A 132 -0.69 10.95 8.87
CA ASN A 132 -1.76 11.19 9.84
C ASN A 132 -2.98 11.74 9.10
N LEU A 133 -4.04 10.96 9.05
CA LEU A 133 -5.26 11.27 8.32
C LEU A 133 -6.36 11.62 9.31
N ASN A 134 -6.68 12.90 9.43
CA ASN A 134 -7.84 13.33 10.21
C ASN A 134 -9.04 13.56 9.28
N VAL A 135 -10.10 12.81 9.54
CA VAL A 135 -11.33 12.83 8.77
C VAL A 135 -12.35 13.65 9.56
N LEU A 136 -12.91 14.68 8.92
CA LEU A 136 -13.92 15.54 9.53
C LEU A 136 -15.30 15.20 8.98
N PRO A 137 -16.37 15.29 9.79
CA PRO A 137 -17.75 15.09 9.32
C PRO A 137 -18.09 15.90 8.03
#